data_AF-A0A1D6FM57-F1
#
_entry.id   AF-A0A1D6FM57-F1
#
_cell.length_a   1.000
_cell.length_b   1.000
_cell.length_c   1.000
_cell.angle_alpha   90.00
_cell.angle_beta   90.00
_cell.angle_gamma   90.00
#
_symmetry.space_group_name_H-M   'P 1'
#
loop_
_entity.id
_entity.type
_entity.pdbx_description
1 polymer ?
#
loop_
_entity_poly.entity_id
_entity_poly.type
_entity_poly.pdbx_seq_one_letter_code
_entity_poly.pdbx_strand_id
1 'polypeptide(L)'
;MKPRRFGYGYGYGYGRVRRAAALLLLLLLCLCLSSLFLLLLHGSSTPLEPAAAAAAAEARVAEAQAEVEEAPLPPGNSKVAFLFIARNRLPLELVWDAFFRGDKEGRFSILVHSRPGFVLTRATTRSRFFYNRQVNDSIQVDWGEASMITAERILLSHALKDPLNDRFVFVSDSCVPLYNFSYTYDYIMSSSTSFVDRYHESISKYCGPSAPFRGGGAPFGIDVPFGPPGPDMLPTFVNWSTYGAVTPIQDQGDCGSCWAFGVTGLIEAAHFIRNKELIKLSEQHLIDGNNLRNFGCKHGSCSEALDYIMRNGGIINAESYPYKEAQEPVRSITVHSNSLLFADTKAGRYNPRMDPVIPVENWRKGSQWAVLIKKHAEVVVDDEVVLPEFQKHCRRRPLPEFWRDWDRPIPAEAWKAHNCIPDEHYVQTLLAQSGLEEELTRRSVTHSAWDLSASKDRERRGWHPVTYKVSDATTRLIKSIKDIDNIYYETENRREWCTSNGKPAPCFLFARKFTRGAGLKLLDSSLIASK
;
A
#
# COMPACT_ATOMS: atom_id res chain seq x y z
N MET A 1 -70.73 33.41 65.64
CA MET A 1 -69.89 32.37 65.00
C MET A 1 -70.22 32.30 63.52
N LYS A 2 -69.20 32.14 62.67
CA LYS A 2 -69.22 32.34 61.20
C LYS A 2 -70.39 31.63 60.46
N PRO A 3 -71.01 32.28 59.46
CA PRO A 3 -71.90 31.61 58.52
C PRO A 3 -71.17 31.26 57.21
N ARG A 4 -71.47 30.11 56.61
CA ARG A 4 -71.25 29.88 55.18
C ARG A 4 -72.57 29.46 54.54
N ARG A 5 -73.02 30.30 53.61
CA ARG A 5 -74.21 30.13 52.77
C ARG A 5 -73.90 29.23 51.58
N PHE A 6 -74.93 28.48 51.20
CA PHE A 6 -75.08 27.70 49.98
C PHE A 6 -74.98 28.58 48.73
N GLY A 7 -74.33 28.04 47.69
CA GLY A 7 -74.35 28.55 46.33
C GLY A 7 -75.21 27.67 45.43
N TYR A 8 -75.91 28.31 44.49
CA TYR A 8 -76.43 27.70 43.27
C TYR A 8 -75.73 28.36 42.08
N GLY A 9 -75.28 27.54 41.13
CA GLY A 9 -74.51 27.96 39.97
C GLY A 9 -75.35 28.23 38.73
N TYR A 10 -74.77 29.02 37.82
CA TYR A 10 -74.97 29.02 36.37
C TYR A 10 -73.74 29.70 35.73
N GLY A 11 -73.15 29.13 34.67
CA GLY A 11 -72.08 29.81 33.90
C GLY A 11 -71.04 28.96 33.17
N TYR A 12 -71.41 27.86 32.52
CA TYR A 12 -70.53 27.17 31.55
C TYR A 12 -70.79 27.73 30.14
N GLY A 13 -69.86 28.51 29.55
CA GLY A 13 -70.01 28.94 28.15
C GLY A 13 -68.96 29.87 27.53
N TYR A 14 -68.23 30.69 28.30
CA TYR A 14 -67.40 31.76 27.71
C TYR A 14 -65.89 31.48 27.59
N GLY A 15 -65.35 30.43 28.24
CA GLY A 15 -63.91 30.17 28.29
C GLY A 15 -63.30 29.36 27.15
N ARG A 16 -64.08 28.49 26.48
CA ARG A 16 -63.59 27.61 25.39
C ARG A 16 -63.43 28.34 24.06
N VAL A 17 -64.32 29.30 23.75
CA VAL A 17 -64.32 30.03 22.48
C VAL A 17 -63.10 30.95 22.36
N ARG A 18 -62.68 31.61 23.44
CA ARG A 18 -61.48 32.47 23.44
C ARG A 18 -60.17 31.69 23.22
N ARG A 19 -60.05 30.47 23.76
CA ARG A 19 -58.87 29.62 23.56
C ARG A 19 -58.81 29.05 22.15
N ALA A 20 -59.96 28.66 21.59
CA ALA A 20 -60.04 28.20 20.19
C ALA A 20 -59.73 29.33 19.20
N ALA A 21 -60.24 30.54 19.44
CA ALA A 21 -59.95 31.71 18.60
C ALA A 21 -58.47 32.12 18.65
N ALA A 22 -57.83 32.05 19.82
CA ALA A 22 -56.39 32.34 19.97
C ALA A 22 -55.51 31.29 19.25
N LEU A 23 -55.87 30.01 19.31
CA LEU A 23 -55.19 28.93 18.57
C LEU A 23 -55.36 29.08 17.05
N LEU A 24 -56.55 29.49 16.59
CA LEU A 24 -56.80 29.73 15.17
C LEU A 24 -55.98 30.92 14.64
N LEU A 25 -55.89 32.00 15.41
CA LEU A 25 -55.07 33.18 15.09
C LEU A 25 -53.57 32.85 15.02
N LEU A 26 -53.07 32.01 15.93
CA LEU A 26 -51.69 31.53 15.92
C LEU A 26 -51.39 30.65 14.70
N LEU A 27 -52.31 29.77 14.33
CA LEU A 27 -52.20 28.93 13.12
C LEU A 27 -52.19 29.77 11.85
N LEU A 28 -53.06 30.78 11.76
CA LEU A 28 -53.11 31.69 10.60
C LEU A 28 -51.84 32.55 10.50
N LEU A 29 -51.29 33.02 11.64
CA LEU A 29 -50.01 33.72 11.68
C LEU A 29 -48.84 32.83 11.24
N CYS A 30 -48.80 31.57 11.68
CA CYS A 30 -47.78 30.62 11.23
C CYS A 30 -47.88 30.32 9.72
N LEU A 31 -49.09 30.18 9.18
CA LEU A 31 -49.30 29.96 7.74
C LEU A 31 -48.95 31.18 6.90
N CYS A 32 -49.23 32.39 7.39
CA CYS A 32 -48.80 33.63 6.73
C CYS A 32 -47.27 33.78 6.75
N LEU A 33 -46.61 33.47 7.87
CA LEU A 33 -45.15 33.56 7.98
C LEU A 33 -44.43 32.50 7.14
N SER A 34 -44.97 31.28 7.03
CA SER A 34 -44.41 30.24 6.14
C SER A 34 -44.62 30.58 4.67
N SER A 35 -45.75 31.18 4.31
CA SER A 35 -46.02 31.66 2.95
C SER A 35 -45.12 32.82 2.56
N LEU A 36 -44.86 33.75 3.49
CA LEU A 36 -43.92 34.87 3.29
C LEU A 36 -42.48 34.36 3.17
N PHE A 37 -42.10 33.35 3.94
CA PHE A 37 -40.79 32.69 3.84
C PHE A 37 -40.61 31.97 2.50
N LEU A 38 -41.65 31.30 2.00
CA LEU A 38 -41.65 30.67 0.67
C LEU A 38 -41.56 31.71 -0.47
N LEU A 39 -42.24 32.85 -0.34
CA LEU A 39 -42.14 33.96 -1.29
C LEU A 39 -40.76 34.62 -1.29
N LEU A 40 -40.11 34.72 -0.12
CA LEU A 40 -38.73 35.22 0.00
C LEU A 40 -37.68 34.23 -0.54
N LEU A 41 -37.96 32.92 -0.50
CA LEU A 41 -37.11 31.90 -1.13
C LEU A 41 -37.28 31.83 -2.66
N HIS A 42 -38.45 32.22 -3.20
CA HIS A 42 -38.70 32.25 -4.64
C HIS A 42 -38.46 33.63 -5.29
N GLY A 43 -38.22 34.67 -4.49
CA GLY A 43 -38.04 36.05 -4.96
C GLY A 43 -36.61 36.42 -5.40
N SER A 44 -35.64 35.51 -5.34
CA SER A 44 -34.24 35.81 -5.66
C SER A 44 -33.51 34.65 -6.35
N SER A 45 -34.04 34.20 -7.48
CA SER A 45 -33.24 33.43 -8.43
C SER A 45 -33.83 33.55 -9.83
N THR A 46 -33.30 34.48 -10.62
CA THR A 46 -33.18 34.22 -12.05
C THR A 46 -32.31 32.97 -12.19
N PRO A 47 -32.77 31.89 -12.83
CA PRO A 47 -31.93 30.72 -13.04
C PRO A 47 -30.82 31.12 -14.01
N LEU A 48 -29.62 31.33 -13.51
CA LEU A 48 -28.43 31.29 -14.35
C LEU A 48 -28.32 29.85 -14.84
N GLU A 49 -28.54 29.68 -16.13
CA GLU A 49 -28.45 28.43 -16.86
C GLU A 49 -27.15 27.69 -16.47
N PRO A 50 -27.22 26.44 -15.99
CA PRO A 50 -26.03 25.69 -15.56
C PRO A 50 -25.02 25.50 -16.70
N ALA A 51 -25.48 25.55 -17.96
CA ALA A 51 -24.65 25.52 -19.15
C ALA A 51 -23.80 26.79 -19.32
N ALA A 52 -24.32 27.98 -18.99
CA ALA A 52 -23.59 29.24 -19.11
C ALA A 52 -22.49 29.38 -18.05
N ALA A 53 -22.74 28.89 -16.83
CA ALA A 53 -21.75 28.87 -15.76
C ALA A 53 -20.63 27.84 -16.03
N ALA A 54 -20.98 26.68 -16.59
CA ALA A 54 -20.01 25.67 -17.04
C ALA A 54 -19.17 26.17 -18.22
N ALA A 55 -19.81 26.77 -19.24
CA ALA A 55 -19.12 27.36 -20.39
C ALA A 55 -18.23 28.54 -19.98
N ALA A 56 -18.63 29.35 -19.00
CA ALA A 56 -17.78 30.43 -18.47
C ALA A 56 -16.59 29.90 -17.64
N ALA A 57 -16.75 28.76 -16.96
CA ALA A 57 -15.64 28.09 -16.27
C ALA A 57 -14.67 27.45 -17.27
N GLU A 58 -15.18 26.80 -18.32
CA GLU A 58 -14.38 26.23 -19.40
C GLU A 58 -13.67 27.32 -20.23
N ALA A 59 -14.34 28.45 -20.51
CA ALA A 59 -13.74 29.59 -21.19
C ALA A 59 -12.64 30.25 -20.36
N ARG A 60 -12.80 30.33 -19.02
CA ARG A 60 -11.74 30.83 -18.12
C ARG A 60 -10.57 29.87 -17.99
N VAL A 61 -10.81 28.56 -18.09
CA VAL A 61 -9.75 27.55 -18.17
C VAL A 61 -9.03 27.63 -19.53
N ALA A 62 -9.76 27.82 -20.62
CA ALA A 62 -9.22 27.98 -21.96
C ALA A 62 -8.41 29.29 -22.10
N GLU A 63 -8.88 30.41 -21.53
CA GLU A 63 -8.19 31.69 -21.51
C GLU A 63 -6.93 31.64 -20.61
N ALA A 64 -6.98 30.91 -19.48
CA ALA A 64 -5.80 30.63 -18.65
C ALA A 64 -4.80 29.66 -19.30
N GLN A 65 -5.24 28.86 -20.28
CA GLN A 65 -4.39 27.99 -21.10
C GLN A 65 -3.86 28.68 -22.37
N ALA A 66 -4.52 29.76 -22.81
CA ALA A 66 -4.17 30.51 -24.03
C ALA A 66 -3.03 31.53 -23.83
N GLU A 67 -2.62 31.85 -22.59
CA GLU A 67 -1.46 32.72 -22.32
C GLU A 67 -0.11 31.99 -22.24
N VAL A 68 -0.01 30.74 -22.71
CA VAL A 68 1.28 30.06 -22.89
C VAL A 68 1.33 29.36 -24.25
N GLU A 69 1.38 30.14 -25.32
CA GLU A 69 1.98 29.65 -26.57
C GLU A 69 3.50 29.77 -26.41
N GLU A 70 4.10 28.73 -25.80
CA GLU A 70 5.56 28.62 -25.72
C GLU A 70 6.12 28.42 -27.14
N ALA A 71 6.97 29.34 -27.57
CA ALA A 71 7.78 29.20 -28.78
C ALA A 71 8.49 27.83 -28.80
N PRO A 72 8.77 27.23 -29.97
CA PRO A 72 9.44 25.94 -30.04
C PRO A 72 10.78 26.02 -29.30
N LEU A 73 10.86 25.36 -28.15
CA LEU A 73 12.06 25.37 -27.31
C LEU A 73 13.17 24.56 -28.00
N PRO A 74 14.44 24.97 -27.85
CA PRO A 74 15.60 24.21 -28.34
C PRO A 74 15.58 22.78 -27.78
N PRO A 75 16.27 21.79 -28.40
CA PRO A 75 16.21 20.39 -27.97
C PRO A 75 16.50 20.26 -26.47
N GLY A 76 15.43 20.07 -25.69
CA GLY A 76 15.42 20.31 -24.26
C GLY A 76 16.06 19.19 -23.46
N ASN A 77 16.60 19.54 -22.30
CA ASN A 77 17.03 18.57 -21.29
C ASN A 77 15.84 17.70 -20.86
N SER A 78 16.06 16.39 -20.72
CA SER A 78 15.07 15.48 -20.16
C SER A 78 14.62 15.92 -18.76
N LYS A 79 13.39 15.57 -18.38
CA LYS A 79 12.76 15.98 -17.13
C LYS A 79 12.44 14.78 -16.26
N VAL A 80 12.44 15.02 -14.95
CA VAL A 80 11.86 14.12 -13.95
C VAL A 80 10.46 14.64 -13.58
N ALA A 81 9.42 13.83 -13.82
CA ALA A 81 8.07 14.10 -13.38
C ALA A 81 7.87 13.66 -11.92
N PHE A 82 7.57 14.61 -11.04
CA PHE A 82 7.21 14.35 -9.65
C PHE A 82 5.69 14.26 -9.50
N LEU A 83 5.21 13.06 -9.19
CA LEU A 83 3.81 12.67 -9.16
C LEU A 83 3.33 12.58 -7.71
N PHE A 84 2.62 13.62 -7.26
CA PHE A 84 2.16 13.74 -5.88
C PHE A 84 0.75 13.18 -5.72
N ILE A 85 0.57 12.24 -4.80
CA ILE A 85 -0.76 11.84 -4.33
C ILE A 85 -1.00 12.50 -2.98
N ALA A 86 -2.02 13.36 -2.93
CA ALA A 86 -2.41 14.12 -1.75
C ALA A 86 -3.89 13.91 -1.45
N ARG A 87 -4.26 13.98 -0.17
CA ARG A 87 -5.68 13.99 0.20
C ARG A 87 -6.34 15.31 -0.19
N ASN A 88 -5.79 16.41 0.31
CA ASN A 88 -6.24 17.78 0.01
C ASN A 88 -5.00 18.65 -0.29
N ARG A 89 -4.48 19.36 0.73
CA ARG A 89 -3.23 20.14 0.66
C ARG A 89 -2.00 19.24 0.72
N LEU A 90 -0.84 19.76 0.29
CA LEU A 90 0.47 19.17 0.52
C LEU A 90 1.08 19.73 1.82
N PRO A 91 1.07 19.00 2.94
CA PRO A 91 1.54 19.52 4.24
C PRO A 91 3.00 19.97 4.22
N LEU A 92 3.80 19.35 3.36
CA LEU A 92 5.23 19.58 3.20
C LEU A 92 5.58 20.47 1.99
N GLU A 93 4.61 21.23 1.45
CA GLU A 93 4.80 22.10 0.27
C GLU A 93 6.02 23.03 0.38
N LEU A 94 6.34 23.55 1.57
CA LEU A 94 7.48 24.46 1.76
C LEU A 94 8.83 23.74 1.71
N VAL A 95 8.87 22.46 2.12
CA VAL A 95 10.07 21.62 2.01
C VAL A 95 10.34 21.34 0.53
N TRP A 96 9.29 20.97 -0.22
CA TRP A 96 9.37 20.75 -1.65
C TRP A 96 9.66 22.03 -2.44
N ASP A 97 9.12 23.18 -2.02
CA ASP A 97 9.46 24.48 -2.61
C ASP A 97 10.98 24.75 -2.52
N ALA A 98 11.57 24.53 -1.34
CA ALA A 98 13.01 24.68 -1.16
C ALA A 98 13.83 23.72 -2.04
N PHE A 99 13.35 22.49 -2.21
CA PHE A 99 13.97 21.51 -3.12
C PHE A 99 13.91 21.98 -4.58
N PHE A 100 12.74 22.34 -5.09
CA PHE A 100 12.55 22.74 -6.49
C PHE A 100 13.18 24.09 -6.85
N ARG A 101 13.39 25.00 -5.88
CA ARG A 101 14.22 26.21 -6.09
C ARG A 101 15.67 25.89 -6.46
N GLY A 102 16.13 24.67 -6.19
CA GLY A 102 17.47 24.22 -6.56
C GLY A 102 17.65 24.00 -8.06
N ASP A 103 16.57 23.85 -8.82
CA ASP A 103 16.65 23.74 -10.28
C ASP A 103 16.61 25.12 -10.94
N LYS A 104 17.47 25.31 -11.94
CA LYS A 104 17.55 26.53 -12.76
C LYS A 104 17.36 26.24 -14.26
N GLU A 105 17.19 24.98 -14.62
CA GLU A 105 17.27 24.49 -16.00
C GLU A 105 15.93 23.95 -16.53
N GLY A 106 14.87 23.95 -15.71
CA GLY A 106 13.54 23.48 -16.13
C GLY A 106 13.48 21.95 -16.25
N ARG A 107 14.23 21.23 -15.41
CA ARG A 107 14.45 19.77 -15.50
C ARG A 107 13.42 18.92 -14.77
N PHE A 108 12.26 19.50 -14.44
CA PHE A 108 11.21 18.77 -13.74
C PHE A 108 9.80 19.19 -14.16
N SER A 109 8.88 18.27 -13.94
CA SER A 109 7.44 18.48 -14.02
C SER A 109 6.81 18.14 -12.66
N ILE A 110 5.75 18.84 -12.27
CA ILE A 110 4.98 18.56 -11.05
C ILE A 110 3.54 18.30 -11.44
N LEU A 111 3.02 17.16 -11.02
CA LEU A 111 1.61 16.81 -11.14
C LEU A 111 1.08 16.39 -9.78
N VAL A 112 -0.12 16.83 -9.44
CA VAL A 112 -0.76 16.53 -8.17
C VAL A 112 -2.13 15.91 -8.41
N HIS A 113 -2.38 14.77 -7.79
CA HIS A 113 -3.70 14.19 -7.68
C HIS A 113 -4.21 14.47 -6.27
N SER A 114 -5.31 15.22 -6.17
CA SER A 114 -5.96 15.55 -4.90
C SER A 114 -7.45 15.27 -4.96
N ARG A 115 -8.15 15.31 -3.83
CA ARG A 115 -9.60 15.09 -3.79
C ARG A 115 -10.33 15.90 -4.88
N PRO A 116 -11.34 15.33 -5.57
CA PRO A 116 -12.11 16.04 -6.59
C PRO A 116 -12.64 17.38 -6.10
N GLY A 117 -12.52 18.42 -6.93
CA GLY A 117 -12.96 19.79 -6.63
C GLY A 117 -12.02 20.62 -5.74
N PHE A 118 -10.97 20.01 -5.18
CA PHE A 118 -9.87 20.81 -4.62
C PHE A 118 -9.12 21.51 -5.77
N VAL A 119 -8.47 22.66 -5.51
CA VAL A 119 -7.58 23.34 -6.47
C VAL A 119 -6.40 23.96 -5.72
N LEU A 120 -5.20 23.77 -6.24
CA LEU A 120 -3.97 24.40 -5.74
C LEU A 120 -3.83 25.82 -6.32
N THR A 121 -4.18 26.82 -5.53
CA THR A 121 -4.12 28.26 -5.88
C THR A 121 -3.25 29.00 -4.88
N ARG A 122 -2.99 30.29 -5.13
CA ARG A 122 -2.33 31.21 -4.17
C ARG A 122 -3.02 31.26 -2.79
N ALA A 123 -4.30 30.90 -2.71
CA ALA A 123 -5.05 30.86 -1.45
C ALA A 123 -4.89 29.54 -0.70
N THR A 124 -4.58 28.44 -1.40
CA THR A 124 -4.58 27.08 -0.82
C THR A 124 -3.18 26.51 -0.60
N THR A 125 -2.18 27.00 -1.34
CA THR A 125 -0.74 26.65 -1.19
C THR A 125 0.11 27.92 -1.11
N ARG A 126 1.19 27.87 -0.32
CA ARG A 126 2.20 28.94 -0.25
C ARG A 126 3.33 28.79 -1.26
N SER A 127 3.45 27.61 -1.87
CA SER A 127 4.51 27.31 -2.82
C SER A 127 4.04 27.55 -4.25
N ARG A 128 4.78 28.40 -4.97
CA ARG A 128 4.46 28.76 -6.35
C ARG A 128 4.57 27.59 -7.33
N PHE A 129 5.39 26.59 -7.00
CA PHE A 129 5.61 25.43 -7.86
C PHE A 129 4.37 24.54 -7.96
N PHE A 130 3.45 24.62 -6.99
CA PHE A 130 2.24 23.80 -6.96
C PHE A 130 1.01 24.52 -7.50
N TYR A 131 1.09 25.80 -7.89
CA TYR A 131 -0.04 26.52 -8.46
C TYR A 131 -0.55 25.83 -9.73
N ASN A 132 -1.83 25.51 -9.76
CA ASN A 132 -2.54 24.87 -10.87
C ASN A 132 -1.87 23.58 -11.37
N ARG A 133 -1.12 22.86 -10.51
CA ARG A 133 -0.49 21.57 -10.85
C ARG A 133 -1.39 20.36 -10.63
N GLN A 134 -2.64 20.58 -10.25
CA GLN A 134 -3.58 19.50 -10.01
C GLN A 134 -4.15 18.97 -11.33
N VAL A 135 -4.28 17.65 -11.44
CA VAL A 135 -4.94 16.99 -12.58
C VAL A 135 -6.46 17.16 -12.50
N ASN A 136 -7.09 17.42 -13.65
CA ASN A 136 -8.50 17.82 -13.76
C ASN A 136 -9.50 16.66 -13.65
N ASP A 137 -9.04 15.42 -13.79
CA ASP A 137 -9.77 14.16 -13.75
C ASP A 137 -9.50 13.38 -12.45
N SER A 138 -9.13 14.09 -11.37
CA SER A 138 -8.89 13.48 -10.07
C SER A 138 -10.11 12.71 -9.56
N ILE A 139 -9.88 11.55 -8.92
CA ILE A 139 -10.93 10.71 -8.33
C ILE A 139 -10.88 10.68 -6.80
N GLN A 140 -11.92 10.16 -6.14
CA GLN A 140 -11.84 9.85 -4.72
C GLN A 140 -10.91 8.64 -4.51
N VAL A 141 -9.88 8.80 -3.68
CA VAL A 141 -8.91 7.75 -3.37
C VAL A 141 -9.12 7.27 -1.95
N ASP A 142 -9.32 5.97 -1.79
CA ASP A 142 -9.32 5.27 -0.52
C ASP A 142 -8.00 4.49 -0.34
N TRP A 143 -7.45 4.53 0.86
CA TRP A 143 -6.17 3.88 1.16
C TRP A 143 -6.31 2.35 1.21
N GLY A 144 -5.38 1.64 0.56
CA GLY A 144 -5.40 0.18 0.46
C GLY A 144 -6.44 -0.37 -0.53
N GLU A 145 -7.04 0.50 -1.36
CA GLU A 145 -7.99 0.13 -2.41
C GLU A 145 -7.39 0.39 -3.80
N ALA A 146 -7.94 -0.26 -4.82
CA ALA A 146 -7.51 -0.10 -6.22
C ALA A 146 -7.68 1.33 -6.78
N SER A 147 -8.45 2.18 -6.10
CA SER A 147 -8.53 3.62 -6.40
C SER A 147 -7.17 4.32 -6.31
N MET A 148 -6.24 3.84 -5.47
CA MET A 148 -4.89 4.41 -5.39
C MET A 148 -4.14 4.22 -6.70
N ILE A 149 -4.19 3.00 -7.26
CA ILE A 149 -3.57 2.67 -8.53
C ILE A 149 -4.18 3.48 -9.68
N THR A 150 -5.50 3.70 -9.61
CA THR A 150 -6.19 4.52 -10.61
C THR A 150 -5.68 5.97 -10.57
N ALA A 151 -5.46 6.53 -9.38
CA ALA A 151 -4.85 7.86 -9.24
C ALA A 151 -3.40 7.91 -9.73
N GLU A 152 -2.61 6.86 -9.50
CA GLU A 152 -1.25 6.73 -10.03
C GLU A 152 -1.24 6.72 -11.56
N ARG A 153 -2.15 5.96 -12.19
CA ARG A 153 -2.31 5.91 -13.66
C ARG A 153 -2.74 7.25 -14.25
N ILE A 154 -3.66 7.96 -13.59
CA ILE A 154 -4.05 9.33 -14.01
C ILE A 154 -2.82 10.24 -14.01
N LEU A 155 -2.04 10.25 -12.93
CA LEU A 155 -0.82 11.05 -12.84
C LEU A 155 0.18 10.71 -13.96
N LEU A 156 0.41 9.43 -14.22
CA LEU A 156 1.29 8.99 -15.31
C LEU A 156 0.77 9.41 -16.68
N SER A 157 -0.52 9.22 -16.95
CA SER A 157 -1.15 9.59 -18.22
C SER A 157 -1.00 11.08 -18.52
N HIS A 158 -1.19 11.96 -17.53
CA HIS A 158 -0.92 13.39 -17.71
C HIS A 158 0.57 13.71 -17.82
N ALA A 159 1.43 13.03 -17.08
CA ALA A 159 2.87 13.26 -17.12
C ALA A 159 3.50 12.84 -18.47
N LEU A 160 3.01 11.77 -19.08
CA LEU A 160 3.48 11.25 -20.38
C LEU A 160 3.14 12.18 -21.56
N LYS A 161 2.22 13.14 -21.38
CA LYS A 161 1.91 14.16 -22.40
C LYS A 161 3.08 15.11 -22.68
N ASP A 162 3.95 15.34 -21.69
CA ASP A 162 5.20 16.08 -21.93
C ASP A 162 6.28 15.10 -22.41
N PRO A 163 6.72 15.18 -23.68
CA PRO A 163 7.69 14.24 -24.24
C PRO A 163 9.06 14.32 -23.56
N LEU A 164 9.38 15.42 -22.87
CA LEU A 164 10.62 15.59 -22.14
C LEU A 164 10.64 14.81 -20.82
N ASN A 165 9.48 14.42 -20.26
CA ASN A 165 9.44 13.59 -19.06
C ASN A 165 9.95 12.19 -19.36
N ASP A 166 11.09 11.84 -18.76
CA ASP A 166 11.80 10.58 -19.03
C ASP A 166 11.87 9.68 -17.78
N ARG A 167 11.60 10.24 -16.60
CA ARG A 167 11.55 9.55 -15.31
C ARG A 167 10.33 10.00 -14.52
N PHE A 168 9.66 9.08 -13.85
CA PHE A 168 8.40 9.30 -13.16
C PHE A 168 8.53 8.87 -11.70
N VAL A 169 8.50 9.82 -10.78
CA VAL A 169 8.75 9.61 -9.35
C VAL A 169 7.44 9.76 -8.60
N PHE A 170 6.95 8.69 -7.99
CA PHE A 170 5.80 8.77 -7.11
C PHE A 170 6.18 9.23 -5.71
N VAL A 171 5.42 10.21 -5.19
CA VAL A 171 5.72 10.86 -3.91
C VAL A 171 4.44 11.06 -3.11
N SER A 172 4.48 10.73 -1.81
CA SER A 172 3.42 11.04 -0.85
C SER A 172 3.49 12.49 -0.36
N ASP A 173 2.33 13.03 0.03
CA ASP A 173 2.19 14.25 0.84
C ASP A 173 3.02 14.31 2.15
N SER A 174 3.59 13.18 2.58
CA SER A 174 4.41 13.02 3.80
C SER A 174 5.88 12.67 3.55
N CYS A 175 6.32 12.65 2.28
CA CYS A 175 7.72 12.44 1.91
C CYS A 175 8.53 13.73 2.04
N VAL A 176 9.80 13.58 2.42
CA VAL A 176 10.82 14.64 2.34
C VAL A 176 11.97 14.21 1.42
N PRO A 177 12.53 15.12 0.62
CA PRO A 177 13.79 14.86 -0.07
C PRO A 177 14.94 14.83 0.94
N LEU A 178 15.92 13.96 0.72
CA LEU A 178 17.12 13.86 1.55
C LEU A 178 18.25 14.74 0.97
N TYR A 179 18.34 14.84 -0.36
CA TYR A 179 19.40 15.57 -1.08
C TYR A 179 18.83 16.77 -1.83
N ASN A 180 19.70 17.59 -2.42
CA ASN A 180 19.28 18.70 -3.27
C ASN A 180 18.72 18.20 -4.62
N PHE A 181 18.11 19.10 -5.38
CA PHE A 181 17.52 18.77 -6.66
C PHE A 181 18.54 18.21 -7.65
N SER A 182 19.69 18.87 -7.84
CA SER A 182 20.67 18.47 -8.84
C SER A 182 21.17 17.05 -8.60
N TYR A 183 21.56 16.74 -7.36
CA TYR A 183 22.00 15.40 -6.99
C TYR A 183 20.90 14.35 -7.23
N THR A 184 19.66 14.66 -6.84
CA THR A 184 18.52 13.75 -7.01
C THR A 184 18.22 13.50 -8.49
N TYR A 185 18.25 14.56 -9.30
CA TYR A 185 18.08 14.48 -10.74
C TYR A 185 19.19 13.62 -11.37
N ASP A 186 20.46 13.94 -11.12
CA ASP A 186 21.60 13.22 -11.70
C ASP A 186 21.58 11.73 -11.29
N TYR A 187 21.23 11.43 -10.04
CA TYR A 187 21.10 10.07 -9.55
C TYR A 187 20.02 9.29 -10.33
N ILE A 188 18.82 9.85 -10.45
CA ILE A 188 17.68 9.18 -11.09
C ILE A 188 17.91 9.03 -12.60
N MET A 189 18.43 10.09 -13.25
CA MET A 189 18.66 10.12 -14.69
C MET A 189 19.83 9.24 -15.12
N SER A 190 20.82 9.01 -14.26
CA SER A 190 21.94 8.11 -14.56
C SER A 190 21.57 6.63 -14.56
N SER A 191 20.40 6.25 -14.03
CA SER A 191 19.94 4.86 -14.06
C SER A 191 19.17 4.57 -15.35
N SER A 192 19.45 3.43 -15.97
CA SER A 192 18.71 2.88 -17.11
C SER A 192 17.51 2.02 -16.68
N THR A 193 17.38 1.72 -15.38
CA THR A 193 16.35 0.83 -14.84
C THR A 193 15.37 1.59 -13.95
N SER A 194 14.20 1.00 -13.72
CA SER A 194 13.24 1.53 -12.75
C SER A 194 13.62 1.12 -11.32
N PHE A 195 13.36 1.98 -10.35
CA PHE A 195 13.51 1.65 -8.93
C PHE A 195 12.18 1.13 -8.40
N VAL A 196 12.02 -0.19 -8.47
CA VAL A 196 10.82 -0.90 -8.04
C VAL A 196 11.27 -2.02 -7.12
N ASP A 197 10.97 -1.86 -5.83
CA ASP A 197 11.19 -2.91 -4.84
C ASP A 197 10.33 -4.13 -5.16
N ARG A 198 10.91 -5.34 -5.05
CA ARG A 198 10.21 -6.60 -5.29
C ARG A 198 10.77 -7.72 -4.43
N TYR A 199 9.88 -8.53 -3.86
CA TYR A 199 10.24 -9.79 -3.21
C TYR A 199 9.06 -10.78 -3.26
N HIS A 200 9.39 -12.07 -3.22
CA HIS A 200 8.42 -13.14 -2.97
C HIS A 200 8.12 -13.17 -1.48
N GLU A 201 6.85 -13.26 -1.07
CA GLU A 201 6.51 -13.51 0.33
C GLU A 201 6.90 -14.95 0.72
N SER A 202 8.13 -15.11 1.24
CA SER A 202 8.69 -16.43 1.57
C SER A 202 8.22 -16.97 2.92
N ILE A 203 7.87 -18.26 2.94
CA ILE A 203 7.55 -19.05 4.15
C ILE A 203 8.81 -19.40 4.95
N SER A 204 10.01 -19.10 4.43
CA SER A 204 11.30 -19.44 5.07
C SER A 204 11.42 -18.95 6.52
N LYS A 205 10.69 -17.89 6.91
CA LYS A 205 10.65 -17.36 8.29
C LYS A 205 10.04 -18.33 9.33
N TYR A 206 9.27 -19.34 8.91
CA TYR A 206 8.73 -20.36 9.82
C TYR A 206 9.73 -21.48 10.13
N CYS A 207 10.88 -21.49 9.47
CA CYS A 207 11.98 -22.38 9.80
C CYS A 207 12.89 -21.68 10.82
N GLY A 208 13.10 -22.31 11.99
CA GLY A 208 14.14 -21.87 12.91
C GLY A 208 15.52 -21.86 12.22
N PRO A 209 16.50 -21.08 12.72
CA PRO A 209 17.85 -21.10 12.18
C PRO A 209 18.37 -22.53 12.18
N SER A 210 18.97 -22.94 11.05
CA SER A 210 19.59 -24.25 10.88
C SER A 210 20.58 -24.50 12.02
N ALA A 211 20.21 -25.36 12.96
CA ALA A 211 21.08 -25.75 14.05
C ALA A 211 22.27 -26.50 13.45
N PRO A 212 23.53 -26.05 13.62
CA PRO A 212 24.65 -26.94 13.46
C PRO A 212 24.50 -28.04 14.52
N PHE A 213 24.60 -29.30 14.11
CA PHE A 213 24.73 -30.44 15.01
C PHE A 213 26.01 -30.27 15.87
N ARG A 214 25.91 -29.51 16.97
CA ARG A 214 26.77 -29.62 18.15
C ARG A 214 25.91 -29.34 19.38
N GLY A 215 25.84 -30.35 20.24
CA GLY A 215 25.02 -30.33 21.44
C GLY A 215 25.39 -29.22 22.43
N GLY A 216 24.45 -28.95 23.33
CA GLY A 216 24.59 -27.99 24.43
C GLY A 216 23.50 -26.93 24.37
N GLY A 217 22.43 -27.17 25.14
CA GLY A 217 21.25 -26.32 25.15
C GLY A 217 21.49 -24.91 25.71
N ALA A 218 20.78 -23.95 25.13
CA ALA A 218 20.25 -22.79 25.81
C ALA A 218 18.93 -22.40 25.10
N PRO A 219 17.88 -21.98 25.83
CA PRO A 219 16.62 -21.57 25.23
C PRO A 219 16.79 -20.17 24.66
N PHE A 220 16.72 -20.02 23.34
CA PHE A 220 16.79 -18.72 22.69
C PHE A 220 15.42 -18.34 22.12
N GLY A 221 14.86 -17.25 22.66
CA GLY A 221 13.56 -16.72 22.30
C GLY A 221 13.52 -16.20 20.87
N ILE A 222 12.58 -16.72 20.10
CA ILE A 222 12.18 -16.16 18.81
C ILE A 222 11.18 -15.04 19.11
N ASP A 223 11.56 -13.78 18.87
CA ASP A 223 10.62 -12.66 18.86
C ASP A 223 9.72 -12.74 17.61
N VAL A 224 8.61 -13.47 17.74
CA VAL A 224 7.47 -13.40 16.82
C VAL A 224 6.73 -12.07 17.03
N PRO A 225 6.42 -11.29 15.98
CA PRO A 225 5.82 -9.95 16.11
C PRO A 225 4.33 -9.96 16.53
N PHE A 226 3.77 -11.15 16.75
CA PHE A 226 2.59 -11.34 17.59
C PHE A 226 3.06 -12.10 18.81
N GLY A 227 2.99 -11.47 19.98
CA GLY A 227 2.83 -12.27 21.19
C GLY A 227 1.65 -13.22 20.95
N PRO A 228 1.73 -14.49 21.36
CA PRO A 228 0.59 -15.39 21.28
C PRO A 228 -0.65 -14.66 21.82
N PRO A 229 -1.86 -14.87 21.26
CA PRO A 229 -3.07 -14.35 21.88
C PRO A 229 -2.99 -14.68 23.38
N GLY A 230 -3.38 -13.71 24.22
CA GLY A 230 -3.17 -13.81 25.67
C GLY A 230 -3.54 -15.20 26.18
N PRO A 231 -2.85 -15.74 27.20
CA PRO A 231 -2.91 -17.16 27.57
C PRO A 231 -4.33 -17.72 27.75
N ASP A 232 -5.32 -16.85 27.97
CA ASP A 232 -6.74 -17.16 28.11
C ASP A 232 -7.48 -17.45 26.78
N MET A 233 -6.86 -17.29 25.60
CA MET A 233 -7.47 -17.49 24.27
C MET A 233 -6.87 -18.65 23.47
N LEU A 234 -5.80 -19.29 23.94
CA LEU A 234 -5.25 -20.48 23.30
C LEU A 234 -5.69 -21.74 24.05
N PRO A 235 -6.01 -22.82 23.33
CA PRO A 235 -6.18 -24.12 23.97
C PRO A 235 -4.87 -24.49 24.69
N THR A 236 -4.99 -24.98 25.93
CA THR A 236 -3.85 -25.44 26.74
C THR A 236 -3.16 -26.67 26.15
N PHE A 237 -3.82 -27.34 25.21
CA PHE A 237 -3.30 -28.49 24.49
C PHE A 237 -3.87 -28.53 23.07
N VAL A 238 -3.00 -28.73 22.08
CA VAL A 238 -3.39 -28.97 20.68
C VAL A 238 -2.67 -30.21 20.19
N ASN A 239 -3.40 -31.16 19.64
CA ASN A 239 -2.84 -32.27 18.89
C ASN A 239 -3.41 -32.25 17.47
N TRP A 240 -2.62 -31.81 16.50
CA TRP A 240 -3.05 -31.74 15.10
C TRP A 240 -3.39 -33.11 14.49
N SER A 241 -2.82 -34.20 15.01
CA SER A 241 -3.14 -35.56 14.52
C SER A 241 -4.59 -35.96 14.82
N THR A 242 -5.17 -35.52 15.94
CA THR A 242 -6.57 -35.82 16.27
C THR A 242 -7.55 -35.06 15.37
N TYR A 243 -7.09 -34.02 14.70
CA TYR A 243 -7.88 -33.26 13.74
C TYR A 243 -7.72 -33.77 12.30
N GLY A 244 -6.90 -34.81 12.06
CA GLY A 244 -6.63 -35.32 10.71
C GLY A 244 -5.60 -34.52 9.93
N ALA A 245 -4.87 -33.60 10.57
CA ALA A 245 -3.93 -32.69 9.93
C ALA A 245 -2.49 -33.26 9.82
N VAL A 246 -2.30 -34.54 10.12
CA VAL A 246 -0.97 -35.17 10.14
C VAL A 246 -1.05 -36.49 9.39
N THR A 247 -0.18 -36.66 8.40
CA THR A 247 -0.04 -37.92 7.65
C THR A 247 0.48 -39.05 8.55
N PRO A 248 0.36 -40.33 8.15
CA PRO A 248 1.04 -41.41 8.85
C PRO A 248 2.53 -41.12 9.07
N ILE A 249 3.07 -41.66 10.17
CA ILE A 249 4.51 -41.57 10.49
C ILE A 249 5.28 -42.19 9.33
N GLN A 250 6.33 -41.50 8.90
CA GLN A 250 7.19 -41.91 7.80
C GLN A 250 8.59 -42.25 8.29
N ASP A 251 9.33 -43.02 7.48
CA ASP A 251 10.71 -43.41 7.74
C ASP A 251 11.65 -42.81 6.69
N GLN A 252 12.66 -42.09 7.15
CA GLN A 252 13.68 -41.49 6.27
C GLN A 252 14.81 -42.47 5.93
N GLY A 253 14.92 -43.60 6.62
CA GLY A 253 16.02 -44.55 6.45
C GLY A 253 17.39 -43.93 6.73
N ASP A 254 18.43 -44.45 6.06
CA ASP A 254 19.82 -44.00 6.21
C ASP A 254 20.13 -42.69 5.46
N CYS A 255 19.14 -42.08 4.81
CA CYS A 255 19.27 -40.80 4.13
C CYS A 255 19.11 -39.64 5.12
N GLY A 256 20.03 -38.69 5.11
CA GLY A 256 20.00 -37.44 5.91
C GLY A 256 18.97 -36.42 5.40
N SER A 257 17.75 -36.87 5.13
CA SER A 257 16.64 -36.12 4.51
C SER A 257 15.63 -35.56 5.50
N CYS A 258 15.92 -35.55 6.81
CA CYS A 258 15.01 -35.04 7.85
C CYS A 258 14.49 -33.61 7.56
N TRP A 259 15.30 -32.80 6.88
CA TRP A 259 14.93 -31.46 6.41
C TRP A 259 13.78 -31.48 5.40
N ALA A 260 13.75 -32.47 4.50
CA ALA A 260 12.70 -32.65 3.50
C ALA A 260 11.41 -33.14 4.18
N PHE A 261 11.50 -34.13 5.07
CA PHE A 261 10.37 -34.64 5.86
C PHE A 261 9.75 -33.58 6.78
N GLY A 262 10.58 -32.73 7.39
CA GLY A 262 10.10 -31.62 8.22
C GLY A 262 9.32 -30.58 7.41
N VAL A 263 9.75 -30.33 6.17
CA VAL A 263 9.10 -29.37 5.27
C VAL A 263 7.82 -29.94 4.68
N THR A 264 7.83 -31.18 4.18
CA THR A 264 6.60 -31.81 3.67
C THR A 264 5.55 -31.92 4.77
N GLY A 265 5.90 -32.36 5.98
CA GLY A 265 4.97 -32.45 7.10
C GLY A 265 4.37 -31.10 7.52
N LEU A 266 5.17 -30.03 7.53
CA LEU A 266 4.68 -28.66 7.77
C LEU A 266 3.65 -28.25 6.71
N ILE A 267 3.98 -28.53 5.45
CA ILE A 267 3.20 -28.13 4.29
C ILE A 267 1.87 -28.92 4.21
N GLU A 268 1.91 -30.23 4.43
CA GLU A 268 0.75 -31.12 4.47
C GLU A 268 -0.23 -30.68 5.57
N ALA A 269 0.28 -30.38 6.76
CA ALA A 269 -0.54 -29.89 7.87
C ALA A 269 -1.18 -28.52 7.55
N ALA A 270 -0.41 -27.59 6.98
CA ALA A 270 -0.92 -26.29 6.56
C ALA A 270 -2.02 -26.41 5.49
N HIS A 271 -1.83 -27.32 4.52
CA HIS A 271 -2.85 -27.63 3.51
C HIS A 271 -4.13 -28.14 4.14
N PHE A 272 -4.02 -29.12 5.05
CA PHE A 272 -5.18 -29.67 5.74
C PHE A 272 -5.93 -28.60 6.54
N ILE A 273 -5.21 -27.74 7.28
CA ILE A 273 -5.83 -26.68 8.08
C ILE A 273 -6.69 -25.77 7.20
N ARG A 274 -6.19 -25.43 6.00
CA ARG A 274 -6.84 -24.54 5.04
C ARG A 274 -7.98 -25.21 4.26
N ASN A 275 -7.70 -26.38 3.68
CA ASN A 275 -8.56 -27.00 2.66
C ASN A 275 -9.37 -28.18 3.19
N LYS A 276 -9.09 -28.63 4.43
CA LYS A 276 -9.69 -29.83 5.05
C LYS A 276 -9.43 -31.12 4.27
N GLU A 277 -8.38 -31.11 3.46
CA GLU A 277 -7.93 -32.23 2.66
C GLU A 277 -6.50 -32.59 3.07
N LEU A 278 -6.30 -33.84 3.49
CA LEU A 278 -4.98 -34.34 3.83
C LEU A 278 -4.35 -34.91 2.57
N ILE A 279 -3.17 -34.41 2.26
CA ILE A 279 -2.39 -34.80 1.09
C ILE A 279 -1.04 -35.36 1.55
N LYS A 280 -0.40 -36.11 0.66
CA LYS A 280 0.95 -36.62 0.87
C LYS A 280 1.88 -36.04 -0.18
N LEU A 281 2.88 -35.27 0.26
CA LEU A 281 3.88 -34.62 -0.57
C LEU A 281 5.15 -35.46 -0.71
N SER A 282 5.85 -35.27 -1.82
CA SER A 282 7.09 -36.00 -2.13
C SER A 282 8.31 -35.36 -1.49
N GLU A 283 8.86 -36.02 -0.46
CA GLU A 283 10.18 -35.69 0.09
C GLU A 283 11.28 -35.88 -0.96
N GLN A 284 11.13 -36.90 -1.81
CA GLN A 284 12.11 -37.26 -2.84
C GLN A 284 12.29 -36.15 -3.88
N HIS A 285 11.21 -35.48 -4.27
CA HIS A 285 11.28 -34.32 -5.16
C HIS A 285 12.20 -33.22 -4.60
N LEU A 286 12.20 -33.01 -3.27
CA LEU A 286 13.11 -32.07 -2.63
C LEU A 286 14.55 -32.59 -2.61
N ILE A 287 14.74 -33.87 -2.30
CA ILE A 287 16.07 -34.52 -2.21
C ILE A 287 16.79 -34.50 -3.56
N ASP A 288 16.05 -34.74 -4.66
CA ASP A 288 16.61 -34.78 -6.00
C ASP A 288 16.74 -33.37 -6.60
N GLY A 289 15.72 -32.52 -6.41
CA GLY A 289 15.58 -31.22 -7.09
C GLY A 289 16.31 -30.04 -6.44
N ASN A 290 16.55 -30.07 -5.12
CA ASN A 290 17.06 -28.92 -4.38
C ASN A 290 18.58 -28.95 -4.14
N ASN A 291 19.36 -29.18 -5.20
CA ASN A 291 20.81 -29.43 -5.07
C ASN A 291 21.69 -28.18 -4.94
N LEU A 292 21.13 -26.98 -5.05
CA LEU A 292 21.90 -25.73 -5.02
C LEU A 292 22.43 -25.40 -3.62
N ARG A 293 21.68 -25.75 -2.58
CA ARG A 293 22.00 -25.45 -1.17
C ARG A 293 21.62 -26.55 -0.18
N ASN A 294 20.79 -27.51 -0.61
CA ASN A 294 20.58 -28.77 0.09
C ASN A 294 21.35 -29.88 -0.65
N PHE A 295 21.98 -30.78 0.09
CA PHE A 295 22.89 -31.78 -0.48
C PHE A 295 22.26 -33.17 -0.44
N GLY A 296 20.99 -33.25 -0.86
CA GLY A 296 20.19 -34.47 -0.88
C GLY A 296 20.21 -35.22 0.46
N CYS A 297 20.72 -36.46 0.42
CA CYS A 297 20.84 -37.32 1.60
C CYS A 297 21.98 -36.95 2.56
N LYS A 298 22.82 -35.95 2.26
CA LYS A 298 23.91 -35.55 3.18
C LYS A 298 23.39 -34.63 4.28
N HIS A 299 22.67 -33.58 3.90
CA HIS A 299 22.03 -32.61 4.80
C HIS A 299 21.25 -31.58 3.99
N GLY A 300 20.40 -30.81 4.67
CA GLY A 300 19.69 -29.67 4.10
C GLY A 300 19.05 -28.78 5.16
N SER A 301 18.54 -27.64 4.73
CA SER A 301 17.82 -26.66 5.53
C SER A 301 16.37 -26.58 5.09
N CYS A 302 15.46 -26.52 6.07
CA CYS A 302 14.05 -26.30 5.83
C CYS A 302 13.77 -24.96 5.11
N SER A 303 14.57 -23.91 5.37
CA SER A 303 14.41 -22.60 4.71
C SER A 303 14.69 -22.68 3.22
N GLU A 304 15.75 -23.39 2.84
CA GLU A 304 16.17 -23.60 1.44
C GLU A 304 15.22 -24.56 0.71
N ALA A 305 14.62 -25.51 1.43
CA ALA A 305 13.56 -26.37 0.92
C ALA A 305 12.30 -25.58 0.55
N LEU A 306 11.84 -24.70 1.44
CA LEU A 306 10.69 -23.85 1.18
C LEU A 306 10.94 -22.87 0.01
N ASP A 307 12.14 -22.28 -0.05
CA ASP A 307 12.49 -21.38 -1.16
C ASP A 307 12.53 -22.10 -2.51
N TYR A 308 13.09 -23.32 -2.54
CA TYR A 308 13.04 -24.18 -3.73
C TYR A 308 11.60 -24.47 -4.17
N ILE A 309 10.72 -24.89 -3.25
CA ILE A 309 9.31 -25.18 -3.56
C ILE A 309 8.63 -23.96 -4.18
N MET A 310 8.88 -22.77 -3.64
CA MET A 310 8.32 -21.53 -4.16
C MET A 310 8.83 -21.19 -5.57
N ARG A 311 10.14 -21.31 -5.81
CA ARG A 311 10.74 -21.06 -7.14
C ARG A 311 10.31 -22.10 -8.18
N ASN A 312 10.09 -23.33 -7.75
CA ASN A 312 9.70 -24.45 -8.58
C ASN A 312 8.19 -24.47 -8.88
N GLY A 313 7.43 -23.46 -8.42
CA GLY A 313 5.98 -23.38 -8.64
C GLY A 313 5.17 -24.40 -7.85
N GLY A 314 5.75 -25.01 -6.81
CA GLY A 314 5.11 -25.99 -5.96
C GLY A 314 5.92 -27.27 -5.74
N ILE A 315 5.28 -28.24 -5.11
CA ILE A 315 5.83 -29.56 -4.78
C ILE A 315 4.84 -30.66 -5.17
N ILE A 316 5.33 -31.71 -5.81
CA ILE A 316 4.53 -32.84 -6.29
C ILE A 316 4.15 -33.80 -5.14
N ASN A 317 3.08 -34.56 -5.33
CA ASN A 317 2.64 -35.58 -4.36
C ASN A 317 3.55 -36.82 -4.35
N ALA A 318 3.56 -37.55 -3.23
CA ALA A 318 4.38 -38.74 -3.07
C ALA A 318 3.95 -39.90 -3.98
N GLU A 319 2.70 -39.91 -4.46
CA GLU A 319 2.20 -40.91 -5.40
C GLU A 319 2.91 -40.78 -6.76
N SER A 320 3.09 -39.55 -7.24
CA SER A 320 3.73 -39.26 -8.52
C SER A 320 5.25 -39.35 -8.44
N TYR A 321 5.82 -39.09 -7.26
CA TYR A 321 7.26 -39.15 -7.04
C TYR A 321 7.58 -39.82 -5.70
N PRO A 322 7.62 -41.17 -5.65
CA PRO A 322 7.82 -41.92 -4.41
C PRO A 322 9.21 -41.76 -3.79
N TYR A 323 9.28 -41.95 -2.47
CA TYR A 323 10.52 -41.93 -1.70
C TYR A 323 11.41 -43.14 -1.98
N LYS A 324 12.73 -42.92 -2.06
CA LYS A 324 13.72 -43.93 -2.46
C LYS A 324 14.92 -44.04 -1.54
N GLU A 325 14.96 -43.27 -0.44
CA GLU A 325 16.05 -43.32 0.55
C GLU A 325 17.45 -43.06 -0.02
N ALA A 326 17.54 -42.50 -1.23
CA ALA A 326 18.78 -42.19 -1.93
C ALA A 326 18.54 -40.99 -2.86
N GLN A 327 19.59 -40.18 -3.07
CA GLN A 327 19.54 -39.09 -4.03
C GLN A 327 19.71 -39.61 -5.45
N GLU A 328 18.81 -39.25 -6.36
CA GLU A 328 18.87 -39.58 -7.78
C GLU A 328 19.07 -38.32 -8.65
N PRO A 329 19.54 -38.46 -9.91
CA PRO A 329 19.52 -37.37 -10.87
C PRO A 329 18.08 -36.88 -11.11
N VAL A 330 17.91 -35.56 -11.16
CA VAL A 330 16.61 -34.91 -11.43
C VAL A 330 16.01 -35.45 -12.72
N ARG A 331 14.87 -36.14 -12.62
CA ARG A 331 14.04 -36.46 -13.79
C ARG A 331 13.30 -35.20 -14.22
N SER A 332 12.91 -35.09 -15.49
CA SER A 332 12.00 -34.03 -15.95
C SER A 332 10.69 -34.17 -15.16
N ILE A 333 10.48 -33.27 -14.19
CA ILE A 333 9.28 -33.24 -13.35
C ILE A 333 8.44 -32.06 -13.82
N THR A 334 7.30 -32.35 -14.45
CA THR A 334 6.29 -31.33 -14.72
C THR A 334 5.40 -31.19 -13.49
N VAL A 335 5.56 -30.09 -12.75
CA VAL A 335 4.63 -29.71 -11.69
C VAL A 335 3.32 -29.32 -12.37
N HIS A 336 2.33 -30.20 -12.37
CA HIS A 336 1.00 -29.88 -12.90
C HIS A 336 0.34 -28.81 -12.02
N SER A 337 -0.48 -27.95 -12.64
CA SER A 337 -1.18 -26.78 -12.06
C SER A 337 -2.04 -27.05 -10.81
N ASN A 338 -2.19 -28.30 -10.39
CA ASN A 338 -2.86 -28.70 -9.15
C ASN A 338 -1.89 -29.02 -7.99
N SER A 339 -0.58 -28.84 -8.16
CA SER A 339 0.42 -29.08 -7.12
C SER A 339 0.61 -27.81 -6.30
N LEU A 340 0.41 -27.91 -5.00
CA LEU A 340 0.29 -26.81 -4.04
C LEU A 340 1.19 -25.59 -4.28
N LEU A 341 0.52 -24.49 -4.61
CA LEU A 341 1.04 -23.15 -4.60
C LEU A 341 1.07 -22.60 -3.18
N PHE A 342 2.26 -22.49 -2.61
CA PHE A 342 2.51 -21.70 -1.41
C PHE A 342 2.93 -20.29 -1.81
N ALA A 343 1.94 -19.48 -2.15
CA ALA A 343 2.10 -18.05 -2.07
C ALA A 343 1.21 -17.50 -0.95
N ASP A 344 1.81 -16.64 -0.15
CA ASP A 344 1.14 -15.74 0.79
C ASP A 344 0.57 -16.39 2.05
N THR A 345 1.45 -16.77 2.99
CA THR A 345 1.04 -17.29 4.30
C THR A 345 1.18 -16.29 5.44
N LYS A 346 1.61 -15.05 5.20
CA LYS A 346 1.62 -14.05 6.27
C LYS A 346 0.39 -13.16 6.32
N ALA A 347 -0.33 -12.99 5.22
CA ALA A 347 -1.55 -12.18 5.24
C ALA A 347 -2.69 -12.70 4.36
N GLY A 348 -2.45 -13.65 3.45
CA GLY A 348 -3.46 -14.04 2.46
C GLY A 348 -3.92 -12.81 1.70
N ARG A 349 -2.98 -12.07 1.08
CA ARG A 349 -3.22 -10.89 0.22
C ARG A 349 -3.50 -11.31 -1.22
N TYR A 350 -2.82 -12.31 -1.77
CA TYR A 350 -3.16 -12.88 -3.08
C TYR A 350 -4.52 -13.59 -3.04
N ASN A 351 -5.41 -13.19 -3.94
CA ASN A 351 -6.73 -13.80 -4.09
C ASN A 351 -6.68 -14.88 -5.18
N PRO A 352 -6.90 -16.17 -4.86
CA PRO A 352 -6.84 -17.26 -5.85
C PRO A 352 -7.80 -17.12 -7.03
N ARG A 353 -8.85 -16.29 -6.91
CA ARG A 353 -9.78 -16.02 -8.01
C ARG A 353 -9.19 -15.16 -9.13
N MET A 354 -8.00 -14.58 -8.90
CA MET A 354 -7.26 -13.86 -9.94
C MET A 354 -6.56 -14.81 -10.91
N ASP A 355 -6.42 -16.09 -10.55
CA ASP A 355 -5.92 -17.13 -11.46
C ASP A 355 -7.00 -17.48 -12.52
N PRO A 356 -6.62 -17.71 -13.79
CA PRO A 356 -5.27 -17.68 -14.36
C PRO A 356 -4.84 -16.32 -14.91
N VAL A 357 -5.63 -15.25 -14.71
CA VAL A 357 -5.38 -13.92 -15.30
C VAL A 357 -4.14 -13.28 -14.70
N ILE A 358 -3.99 -13.32 -13.37
CA ILE A 358 -2.76 -12.98 -12.66
C ILE A 358 -2.31 -14.25 -11.95
N PRO A 359 -1.46 -15.06 -12.58
CA PRO A 359 -0.92 -16.25 -11.95
C PRO A 359 -0.13 -15.88 -10.70
N VAL A 360 -0.17 -16.77 -9.71
CA VAL A 360 0.43 -16.50 -8.41
C VAL A 360 1.96 -16.37 -8.46
N GLU A 361 2.60 -17.03 -9.43
CA GLU A 361 4.02 -16.91 -9.73
C GLU A 361 4.42 -15.53 -10.26
N ASN A 362 3.45 -14.72 -10.72
CA ASN A 362 3.65 -13.33 -11.12
C ASN A 362 3.28 -12.34 -10.01
N TRP A 363 2.64 -12.81 -8.93
CA TRP A 363 2.34 -11.97 -7.77
C TRP A 363 3.63 -11.49 -7.11
N ARG A 364 3.78 -10.17 -6.99
CA ARG A 364 4.94 -9.55 -6.36
C ARG A 364 4.49 -8.55 -5.31
N LYS A 365 5.25 -8.50 -4.22
CA LYS A 365 5.13 -7.47 -3.20
C LYS A 365 6.33 -6.54 -3.26
N GLY A 366 6.10 -5.27 -2.97
CA GLY A 366 7.16 -4.28 -2.87
C GLY A 366 6.76 -3.07 -2.05
N SER A 367 7.48 -1.99 -2.30
CA SER A 367 7.25 -0.68 -1.71
C SER A 367 6.13 0.05 -2.46
N GLN A 368 5.36 0.86 -1.72
CA GLN A 368 4.31 1.71 -2.26
C GLN A 368 4.82 2.71 -3.32
N TRP A 369 6.04 3.23 -3.15
CA TRP A 369 6.57 4.28 -4.02
C TRP A 369 7.67 3.75 -4.93
N ALA A 370 7.45 3.94 -6.23
CA ALA A 370 8.36 3.55 -7.31
C ALA A 370 8.91 4.77 -8.07
N VAL A 371 10.02 4.54 -8.76
CA VAL A 371 10.50 5.44 -9.83
C VAL A 371 10.54 4.66 -11.12
N LEU A 372 9.78 5.11 -12.11
CA LEU A 372 9.65 4.44 -13.40
C LEU A 372 10.44 5.16 -14.49
N ILE A 373 11.04 4.38 -15.38
CA ILE A 373 11.46 4.86 -16.71
C ILE A 373 10.22 5.01 -17.60
N LYS A 374 10.32 5.83 -18.66
CA LYS A 374 9.22 6.10 -19.59
C LYS A 374 8.54 4.83 -20.11
N LYS A 375 9.31 3.85 -20.59
CA LYS A 375 8.80 2.54 -21.04
C LYS A 375 7.89 1.86 -20.00
N HIS A 376 8.27 1.86 -18.72
CA HIS A 376 7.46 1.21 -17.67
C HIS A 376 6.25 2.05 -17.26
N ALA A 377 6.36 3.38 -17.34
CA ALA A 377 5.22 4.27 -17.13
C ALA A 377 4.12 4.04 -18.20
N GLU A 378 4.51 3.87 -19.46
CA GLU A 378 3.60 3.53 -20.57
C GLU A 378 2.90 2.19 -20.30
N VAL A 379 3.64 1.13 -19.94
CA VAL A 379 3.06 -0.17 -19.55
C VAL A 379 2.02 -0.06 -18.43
N VAL A 380 2.28 0.78 -17.41
CA VAL A 380 1.33 1.00 -16.30
C VAL A 380 0.06 1.72 -16.76
N VAL A 381 0.18 2.69 -17.68
CA VAL A 381 -0.96 3.45 -18.20
C VAL A 381 -1.80 2.62 -19.16
N ASP A 382 -1.16 1.79 -19.98
CA ASP A 382 -1.78 0.97 -21.02
C ASP A 382 -2.35 -0.36 -20.48
N ASP A 383 -2.22 -0.64 -19.18
CA ASP A 383 -2.75 -1.87 -18.57
C ASP A 383 -4.28 -1.95 -18.67
N GLU A 384 -4.79 -2.98 -19.34
CA GLU A 384 -6.22 -3.29 -19.44
C GLU A 384 -6.58 -4.63 -18.77
N VAL A 385 -5.62 -5.30 -18.11
CA VAL A 385 -5.78 -6.68 -17.63
C VAL A 385 -5.60 -6.78 -16.12
N VAL A 386 -4.48 -6.28 -15.59
CA VAL A 386 -4.09 -6.49 -14.19
C VAL A 386 -4.93 -5.62 -13.26
N LEU A 387 -5.08 -4.33 -13.54
CA LEU A 387 -5.86 -3.42 -12.68
C LEU A 387 -7.32 -3.83 -12.55
N PRO A 388 -8.06 -4.17 -13.63
CA PRO A 388 -9.43 -4.66 -13.51
C PRO A 388 -9.54 -5.88 -12.58
N GLU A 389 -8.57 -6.77 -12.63
CA GLU A 389 -8.56 -7.97 -11.77
C GLU A 389 -8.32 -7.61 -10.30
N PHE A 390 -7.40 -6.68 -10.02
CA PHE A 390 -7.26 -6.08 -8.69
C PHE A 390 -8.56 -5.39 -8.24
N GLN A 391 -9.21 -4.58 -9.08
CA GLN A 391 -10.47 -3.90 -8.73
C GLN A 391 -11.60 -4.89 -8.40
N LYS A 392 -11.63 -6.02 -9.09
CA LYS A 392 -12.65 -7.06 -8.92
C LYS A 392 -12.40 -7.89 -7.65
N HIS A 393 -11.15 -8.23 -7.36
CA HIS A 393 -10.81 -9.24 -6.35
C HIS A 393 -10.14 -8.70 -5.09
N CYS A 394 -9.59 -7.48 -5.13
CA CYS A 394 -8.90 -6.83 -4.03
C CYS A 394 -9.75 -5.70 -3.47
N ARG A 395 -10.39 -5.96 -2.33
CA ARG A 395 -11.24 -5.00 -1.62
C ARG A 395 -10.83 -4.94 -0.16
N ARG A 396 -10.78 -3.73 0.40
CA ARG A 396 -10.46 -3.58 1.82
C ARG A 396 -11.60 -4.11 2.68
N ARG A 397 -11.27 -4.89 3.71
CA ARG A 397 -12.25 -5.22 4.75
C ARG A 397 -12.64 -3.92 5.47
N PRO A 398 -13.94 -3.71 5.80
CA PRO A 398 -14.35 -2.54 6.56
C PRO A 398 -13.57 -2.48 7.89
N LEU A 399 -13.13 -1.27 8.26
CA LEU A 399 -12.42 -1.05 9.52
C LEU A 399 -13.33 -1.37 10.72
N PRO A 400 -12.76 -1.73 11.90
CA PRO A 400 -13.51 -1.84 13.14
C PRO A 400 -14.34 -0.58 13.41
N GLU A 401 -15.50 -0.75 14.05
CA GLU A 401 -16.56 0.26 14.21
C GLU A 401 -16.06 1.63 14.70
N PHE A 402 -15.01 1.65 15.52
CA PHE A 402 -14.38 2.85 16.09
C PHE A 402 -13.68 3.77 15.06
N TRP A 403 -13.30 3.26 13.88
CA TRP A 403 -12.62 4.04 12.82
C TRP A 403 -13.53 4.38 11.64
N ARG A 404 -14.86 4.23 11.78
CA ARG A 404 -15.83 4.50 10.72
C ARG A 404 -16.24 5.97 10.65
N ASP A 405 -16.43 6.46 9.42
CA ASP A 405 -17.39 7.53 9.15
C ASP A 405 -18.81 6.94 9.27
N TRP A 406 -19.65 7.51 10.13
CA TRP A 406 -20.98 6.99 10.45
C TRP A 406 -21.99 7.06 9.30
N ASP A 407 -21.68 7.83 8.25
CA ASP A 407 -22.63 8.14 7.15
C ASP A 407 -22.63 7.11 6.00
N ARG A 408 -21.79 6.07 6.02
CA ARG A 408 -21.79 5.01 4.98
C ARG A 408 -22.34 3.68 5.49
N PRO A 409 -23.45 3.15 4.92
CA PRO A 409 -23.92 1.80 5.24
C PRO A 409 -22.96 0.73 4.71
N ILE A 410 -22.72 -0.32 5.50
CA ILE A 410 -21.84 -1.43 5.15
C ILE A 410 -22.65 -2.51 4.40
N PRO A 411 -22.33 -2.85 3.14
CA PRO A 411 -22.96 -3.98 2.46
C PRO A 411 -22.64 -5.29 3.19
N ALA A 412 -23.62 -6.18 3.36
CA ALA A 412 -23.45 -7.46 4.07
C ALA A 412 -22.30 -8.33 3.53
N GLU A 413 -21.92 -8.14 2.26
CA GLU A 413 -20.83 -8.84 1.57
C GLU A 413 -19.42 -8.29 1.89
N ALA A 414 -19.30 -7.12 2.53
CA ALA A 414 -18.00 -6.47 2.79
C ALA A 414 -17.07 -7.27 3.71
N TRP A 415 -17.63 -8.17 4.55
CA TRP A 415 -16.86 -9.07 5.42
C TRP A 415 -16.16 -10.21 4.66
N LYS A 416 -16.59 -10.50 3.42
CA LYS A 416 -15.94 -11.49 2.52
C LYS A 416 -14.83 -10.87 1.65
N ALA A 417 -14.54 -9.59 1.83
CA ALA A 417 -13.54 -8.86 1.05
C ALA A 417 -12.10 -9.35 1.34
N HIS A 418 -11.30 -9.42 0.28
CA HIS A 418 -9.91 -9.86 0.31
C HIS A 418 -8.99 -8.66 0.19
N ASN A 419 -8.26 -8.34 1.26
CA ASN A 419 -7.41 -7.15 1.28
C ASN A 419 -6.04 -7.45 0.66
N CYS A 420 -5.87 -7.16 -0.62
CA CYS A 420 -4.59 -7.39 -1.30
C CYS A 420 -3.55 -6.29 -1.07
N ILE A 421 -3.96 -5.10 -0.61
CA ILE A 421 -3.13 -3.89 -0.54
C ILE A 421 -2.53 -3.59 -1.93
N PRO A 422 -3.36 -3.14 -2.89
CA PRO A 422 -2.97 -2.98 -4.29
C PRO A 422 -1.77 -2.06 -4.49
N ASP A 423 -1.64 -1.00 -3.69
CA ASP A 423 -0.56 -0.02 -3.75
C ASP A 423 0.83 -0.58 -3.42
N GLU A 424 0.92 -1.76 -2.79
CA GLU A 424 2.18 -2.46 -2.53
C GLU A 424 2.45 -3.63 -3.51
N HIS A 425 1.54 -3.92 -4.44
CA HIS A 425 1.62 -5.13 -5.28
C HIS A 425 1.41 -4.90 -6.77
N TYR A 426 0.58 -3.94 -7.17
CA TYR A 426 0.13 -3.81 -8.54
C TYR A 426 1.28 -3.55 -9.53
N VAL A 427 2.10 -2.51 -9.30
CA VAL A 427 3.17 -2.13 -10.23
C VAL A 427 4.18 -3.26 -10.37
N GLN A 428 4.54 -3.89 -9.26
CA GLN A 428 5.47 -5.01 -9.23
C GLN A 428 4.92 -6.22 -10.00
N THR A 429 3.65 -6.54 -9.77
CA THR A 429 2.97 -7.69 -10.39
C THR A 429 2.80 -7.47 -11.90
N LEU A 430 2.38 -6.27 -12.32
CA LEU A 430 2.21 -5.92 -13.74
C LEU A 430 3.55 -6.01 -14.49
N LEU A 431 4.63 -5.46 -13.93
CA LEU A 431 5.94 -5.53 -14.57
C LEU A 431 6.50 -6.96 -14.59
N ALA A 432 6.21 -7.77 -13.57
CA ALA A 432 6.56 -9.19 -13.59
C ALA A 432 5.80 -9.97 -14.66
N GLN A 433 4.48 -9.76 -14.75
CA GLN A 433 3.64 -10.37 -15.77
C GLN A 433 4.00 -9.92 -17.20
N SER A 434 4.56 -8.72 -17.34
CA SER A 434 5.08 -8.19 -18.62
C SER A 434 6.50 -8.68 -18.96
N GLY A 435 7.13 -9.50 -18.10
CA GLY A 435 8.49 -10.02 -18.32
C GLY A 435 9.59 -8.96 -18.15
N LEU A 436 9.32 -7.86 -17.45
CA LEU A 436 10.22 -6.71 -17.32
C LEU A 436 11.03 -6.70 -16.01
N GLU A 437 11.05 -7.82 -15.26
CA GLU A 437 11.68 -7.88 -13.93
C GLU A 437 13.20 -7.66 -13.92
N GLU A 438 13.87 -7.91 -15.05
CA GLU A 438 15.31 -7.71 -15.22
C GLU A 438 15.67 -6.26 -15.56
N GLU A 439 14.67 -5.42 -15.89
CA GLU A 439 14.82 -3.98 -16.11
C GLU A 439 14.58 -3.15 -14.82
N LEU A 440 14.55 -3.83 -13.66
CA LEU A 440 14.27 -3.23 -12.36
C LEU A 440 15.49 -3.29 -11.44
N THR A 441 15.83 -2.15 -10.84
CA THR A 441 16.59 -2.16 -9.59
C THR A 441 15.64 -2.58 -8.48
N ARG A 442 15.95 -3.69 -7.78
CA ARG A 442 15.10 -4.35 -6.77
C ARG A 442 15.00 -3.59 -5.43
N ARG A 443 14.80 -2.27 -5.47
CA ARG A 443 14.62 -1.41 -4.29
C ARG A 443 13.84 -0.15 -4.64
N SER A 444 13.22 0.45 -3.64
CA SER A 444 12.73 1.83 -3.73
C SER A 444 13.85 2.81 -3.36
N VAL A 445 13.78 4.03 -3.90
CA VAL A 445 14.58 5.18 -3.44
C VAL A 445 13.92 5.93 -2.29
N THR A 446 12.80 5.43 -1.75
CA THR A 446 12.10 6.03 -0.60
C THR A 446 12.27 5.20 0.66
N HIS A 447 12.97 5.73 1.65
CA HIS A 447 13.12 5.10 2.95
C HIS A 447 11.83 5.13 3.76
N SER A 448 11.42 3.96 4.29
CA SER A 448 10.28 3.80 5.20
C SER A 448 10.73 3.06 6.45
N ALA A 449 10.65 3.71 7.62
CA ALA A 449 10.91 3.03 8.89
C ALA A 449 9.67 2.30 9.38
N TRP A 450 9.84 1.05 9.80
CA TRP A 450 8.78 0.22 10.38
C TRP A 450 8.95 -0.01 11.88
N ASP A 451 10.12 0.30 12.45
CA ASP A 451 10.38 0.22 13.88
C ASP A 451 11.29 1.38 14.34
N LEU A 452 11.00 1.90 15.53
CA LEU A 452 11.90 2.72 16.34
C LEU A 452 12.04 1.99 17.67
N SER A 453 13.01 1.08 17.75
CA SER A 453 13.25 0.21 18.93
C SER A 453 13.37 0.96 20.26
N ALA A 454 13.70 2.26 20.23
CA ALA A 454 13.79 3.14 21.40
C ALA A 454 12.46 3.83 21.81
N SER A 455 11.36 3.69 21.07
CA SER A 455 10.12 4.41 21.37
C SER A 455 9.27 3.68 22.41
N LYS A 456 8.82 4.41 23.44
CA LYS A 456 7.87 3.94 24.48
C LYS A 456 6.41 3.95 24.02
N ASP A 457 6.13 4.44 22.81
CA ASP A 457 4.79 4.68 22.28
C ASP A 457 4.27 3.45 21.51
N ARG A 458 3.24 2.78 22.04
CA ARG A 458 2.65 1.55 21.47
C ARG A 458 2.11 1.75 20.05
N GLU A 459 1.67 2.94 19.68
CA GLU A 459 1.21 3.25 18.31
C GLU A 459 2.33 3.19 17.26
N ARG A 460 3.59 3.26 17.70
CA ARG A 460 4.77 3.27 16.81
C ARG A 460 5.40 1.89 16.61
N ARG A 461 4.77 0.82 17.12
CA ARG A 461 5.15 -0.59 16.95
C ARG A 461 4.04 -1.36 16.22
N GLY A 462 3.48 -0.76 15.17
CA GLY A 462 2.22 -1.19 14.55
C GLY A 462 2.33 -1.60 13.08
N TRP A 463 1.18 -1.91 12.47
CA TRP A 463 1.01 -2.36 11.07
C TRP A 463 1.32 -1.30 9.99
N HIS A 464 1.80 -0.13 10.37
CA HIS A 464 2.03 0.99 9.45
C HIS A 464 3.44 1.56 9.65
N PRO A 465 4.06 2.14 8.62
CA PRO A 465 5.33 2.82 8.75
C PRO A 465 5.26 3.93 9.81
N VAL A 466 6.35 4.07 10.56
CA VAL A 466 6.50 5.07 11.61
C VAL A 466 6.32 6.47 11.05
N THR A 467 5.49 7.26 11.74
CA THR A 467 5.34 8.69 11.44
C THR A 467 6.33 9.49 12.28
N TYR A 468 7.30 10.14 11.62
CA TYR A 468 8.30 10.99 12.29
C TYR A 468 7.67 12.29 12.78
N LYS A 469 7.69 12.49 14.11
CA LYS A 469 7.23 13.71 14.79
C LYS A 469 8.37 14.72 14.89
N VAL A 470 8.06 15.94 15.36
CA VAL A 470 9.03 17.04 15.50
C VAL A 470 10.25 16.65 16.35
N SER A 471 10.05 15.82 17.38
CA SER A 471 11.13 15.28 18.22
C SER A 471 12.13 14.43 17.44
N ASP A 472 11.65 13.70 16.44
CA ASP A 472 12.42 12.68 15.73
C ASP A 472 13.25 13.32 14.60
N ALA A 473 12.76 14.43 14.03
CA ALA A 473 13.43 15.24 13.01
C ALA A 473 14.73 15.88 13.55
N THR A 474 15.81 15.09 13.55
CA THR A 474 17.15 15.46 14.01
C THR A 474 18.17 15.25 12.89
N THR A 475 19.27 15.99 12.95
CA THR A 475 20.42 15.80 12.02
C THR A 475 20.94 14.37 12.05
N ARG A 476 20.94 13.75 13.24
CA ARG A 476 21.39 12.36 13.42
C ARG A 476 20.50 11.38 12.66
N LEU A 477 19.17 11.54 12.73
CA LEU A 477 18.23 10.70 11.98
C LEU A 477 18.42 10.85 10.46
N ILE A 478 18.48 12.09 9.96
CA ILE A 478 18.66 12.31 8.52
C ILE A 478 19.99 11.74 8.05
N LYS A 479 21.06 11.97 8.81
CA LYS A 479 22.37 11.38 8.52
C LYS A 479 22.32 9.86 8.53
N SER A 480 21.69 9.23 9.52
CA SER A 480 21.61 7.77 9.58
C SER A 480 20.84 7.16 8.40
N ILE A 481 19.84 7.86 7.85
CA ILE A 481 19.14 7.41 6.64
C ILE A 481 20.04 7.59 5.40
N LYS A 482 20.74 8.73 5.30
CA LYS A 482 21.67 9.04 4.20
C LYS A 482 22.89 8.12 4.16
N ASP A 483 23.33 7.61 5.30
CA ASP A 483 24.48 6.72 5.45
C ASP A 483 24.13 5.26 5.06
N ILE A 484 22.87 4.95 4.71
CA ILE A 484 22.48 3.62 4.22
C ILE A 484 22.94 3.46 2.76
N ASP A 485 23.94 2.60 2.57
CA ASP A 485 24.60 2.33 1.28
C ASP A 485 24.35 0.90 0.76
N ASN A 486 23.58 0.09 1.49
CA ASN A 486 23.21 -1.26 1.08
C ASN A 486 21.79 -1.64 1.52
N ILE A 487 21.19 -2.56 0.77
CA ILE A 487 19.93 -3.22 1.10
C ILE A 487 20.23 -4.65 1.53
N TYR A 488 19.62 -5.08 2.63
CA TYR A 488 19.67 -6.47 3.09
C TYR A 488 18.33 -7.16 2.80
N TYR A 489 18.37 -8.15 1.91
CA TYR A 489 17.22 -8.97 1.57
C TYR A 489 17.17 -10.15 2.54
N GLU A 490 16.39 -10.02 3.61
CA GLU A 490 16.28 -11.02 4.68
C GLU A 490 15.92 -12.41 4.13
N THR A 491 15.01 -12.48 3.15
CA THR A 491 14.55 -13.72 2.54
C THR A 491 15.62 -14.46 1.76
N GLU A 492 16.59 -13.73 1.19
CA GLU A 492 17.68 -14.28 0.37
C GLU A 492 18.99 -14.40 1.17
N ASN A 493 19.00 -13.91 2.42
CA ASN A 493 20.20 -13.68 3.23
C ASN A 493 21.31 -12.99 2.41
N ARG A 494 20.93 -12.01 1.59
CA ARG A 494 21.82 -11.35 0.63
C ARG A 494 21.91 -9.86 0.93
N ARG A 495 23.12 -9.31 0.83
CA ARG A 495 23.36 -7.88 0.91
C ARG A 495 23.75 -7.34 -0.46
N GLU A 496 23.18 -6.22 -0.84
CA GLU A 496 23.46 -5.55 -2.10
C GLU A 496 23.80 -4.09 -1.86
N TRP A 497 24.96 -3.67 -2.35
CA TRP A 497 25.41 -2.28 -2.23
C TRP A 497 24.80 -1.43 -3.33
N CYS A 498 24.29 -0.28 -2.92
CA CYS A 498 23.65 0.68 -3.80
C CYS A 498 24.72 1.40 -4.63
N THR A 499 24.48 1.46 -5.94
CA THR A 499 25.33 2.17 -6.88
C THR A 499 24.51 3.10 -7.76
N SER A 500 25.15 4.14 -8.24
CA SER A 500 24.64 5.06 -9.25
C SER A 500 25.78 5.35 -10.22
N ASN A 501 25.54 5.14 -11.52
CA ASN A 501 26.55 5.25 -12.57
C ASN A 501 27.86 4.47 -12.27
N GLY A 502 27.71 3.23 -11.77
CA GLY A 502 28.83 2.34 -11.43
C GLY A 502 29.64 2.75 -10.19
N LYS A 503 29.23 3.78 -9.46
CA LYS A 503 29.91 4.25 -8.23
C LYS A 503 29.08 3.97 -6.99
N PRO A 504 29.71 3.74 -5.81
CA PRO A 504 29.00 3.65 -4.54
C PRO A 504 28.12 4.88 -4.31
N ALA A 505 26.87 4.64 -3.91
CA ALA A 505 25.87 5.69 -3.75
C ALA A 505 24.90 5.35 -2.62
N PRO A 506 24.25 6.34 -1.98
CA PRO A 506 23.20 6.09 -1.00
C PRO A 506 22.02 5.36 -1.62
N CYS A 507 21.33 4.55 -0.83
CA CYS A 507 20.17 3.78 -1.29
C CYS A 507 18.89 4.60 -1.41
N PHE A 508 18.76 5.68 -0.65
CA PHE A 508 17.50 6.43 -0.55
C PHE A 508 17.70 7.90 -0.90
N LEU A 509 16.81 8.44 -1.72
CA LEU A 509 16.74 9.85 -2.09
C LEU A 509 15.64 10.59 -1.33
N PHE A 510 14.62 9.85 -0.89
CA PHE A 510 13.48 10.36 -0.15
C PHE A 510 13.29 9.58 1.15
N ALA A 511 12.60 10.18 2.11
CA ALA A 511 12.16 9.50 3.32
C ALA A 511 10.71 9.84 3.65
N ARG A 512 9.98 8.86 4.18
CA ARG A 512 8.63 9.01 4.73
C ARG A 512 8.59 8.45 6.16
N LYS A 513 7.63 8.79 7.02
CA LYS A 513 6.39 9.57 6.86
C LYS A 513 6.44 10.76 7.82
N PHE A 514 6.85 11.93 7.35
CA PHE A 514 7.08 13.09 8.23
C PHE A 514 5.80 13.89 8.47
N THR A 515 5.56 14.28 9.71
CA THR A 515 4.54 15.29 10.02
C THR A 515 4.95 16.66 9.46
N ARG A 516 3.96 17.55 9.25
CA ARG A 516 4.23 18.95 8.84
C ARG A 516 5.26 19.64 9.73
N GLY A 517 5.11 19.54 11.05
CA GLY A 517 6.05 20.14 11.99
C GLY A 517 7.45 19.54 11.90
N ALA A 518 7.56 18.22 11.69
CA ALA A 518 8.85 17.57 11.50
C ALA A 518 9.55 18.06 10.22
N GLY A 519 8.83 18.15 9.10
CA GLY A 519 9.39 18.65 7.86
C GLY A 519 9.82 20.12 7.93
N LEU A 520 9.03 20.99 8.58
CA LEU A 520 9.42 22.39 8.78
C LEU A 520 10.68 22.53 9.65
N LYS A 521 10.82 21.74 10.71
CA LYS A 521 12.04 21.71 11.53
C LYS A 521 13.27 21.32 10.70
N LEU A 522 13.12 20.37 9.77
CA LEU A 522 14.22 19.96 8.89
C LEU A 522 14.60 21.04 7.87
N LEU A 523 13.64 21.85 7.43
CA LEU A 523 13.87 22.99 6.55
C LEU A 523 14.66 24.10 7.26
N ASP A 524 14.26 24.47 8.47
CA ASP A 524 14.91 25.54 9.25
C ASP A 524 16.36 25.21 9.61
N SER A 525 16.67 23.93 9.74
CA SER A 525 18.01 23.44 10.10
C SER A 525 18.92 23.17 8.89
N SER A 526 18.47 23.49 7.67
CA SER A 526 19.18 23.19 6.40
C SER A 526 19.60 21.71 6.25
N LEU A 527 18.92 20.80 6.94
CA LEU A 527 19.27 19.37 6.98
C LEU A 527 18.86 18.62 5.71
N ILE A 528 17.81 19.14 5.08
CA ILE A 528 17.36 18.74 3.76
C ILE A 528 18.13 19.61 2.75
N ALA A 529 18.70 18.97 1.72
CA ALA A 529 19.47 19.60 0.64
C ALA A 529 20.94 20.00 0.90
N SER A 530 21.56 19.66 2.05
CA SER A 530 23.01 19.84 2.25
C SER A 530 23.85 18.67 1.72
N LYS A 531 24.15 18.71 0.42
CA LYS A 531 25.28 18.15 -0.36
C LYS A 531 24.82 17.99 -1.79
#